data_AF-A0A2N2S9M3-F1
#
_entry.id   AF-A0A2N2S9M3-F1
#
_cell.length_a   1.000
_cell.length_b   1.000
_cell.length_c   1.000
_cell.angle_alpha   90.00
_cell.angle_beta   90.00
_cell.angle_gamma   90.00
#
_symmetry.space_group_name_H-M   'P 1'
#
loop_
_entity.id
_entity.type
_entity.pdbx_description
1 polymer ?
#
loop_
_entity_poly.entity_id
_entity_poly.type
_entity_poly.pdbx_seq_one_letter_code
_entity_poly.pdbx_strand_id
1 'polypeptide(L)'
;MMRDLSVSAIVAGFVAVLVGYTSSAVLIFQAADALGASQAEIGSWMGALGIGMGLSSIALTLRYRVPVLTAWSTPGAAMLITAAAGVPMNEAIGAFLVCAALITVAGFSGLFERLMGRIPISLAAGMLAGVLLRFGLDVFVAMKTEFMLVFPMFCVYLAGRRFAARYAVPLALLVGIGIASTQGLLHVEALELALARPVFTMPAFSFSALIGI
;
A
#
# COMPACT_ATOMS: atom_id res chain seq x y z
N MET A 1 18.25 -23.75 2.49
CA MET A 1 18.08 -22.72 1.43
C MET A 1 17.60 -23.33 0.11
N MET A 2 18.41 -24.09 -0.65
CA MET A 2 17.91 -24.75 -1.88
C MET A 2 16.90 -25.89 -1.62
N ARG A 3 16.90 -26.51 -0.43
CA ARG A 3 15.88 -27.50 -0.01
C ARG A 3 14.53 -26.88 0.40
N ASP A 4 14.47 -25.58 0.65
CA ASP A 4 13.26 -24.84 1.04
C ASP A 4 12.63 -24.09 -0.15
N LEU A 5 13.37 -24.00 -1.27
CA LEU A 5 12.91 -23.53 -2.57
C LEU A 5 12.04 -24.61 -3.23
N SER A 6 10.86 -24.86 -2.66
CA SER A 6 9.83 -25.63 -3.35
C SER A 6 9.10 -24.74 -4.34
N VAL A 7 8.61 -25.32 -5.45
CA VAL A 7 7.72 -24.62 -6.39
C VAL A 7 6.51 -24.04 -5.64
N SER A 8 5.99 -24.76 -4.64
CA SER A 8 4.90 -24.28 -3.78
C SER A 8 5.27 -23.00 -3.02
N ALA A 9 6.50 -22.88 -2.50
CA ALA A 9 6.95 -21.69 -1.78
C ALA A 9 7.10 -20.48 -2.71
N ILE A 10 7.61 -20.69 -3.93
CA ILE A 10 7.71 -19.63 -4.95
C ILE A 10 6.32 -19.15 -5.36
N VAL A 11 5.39 -20.07 -5.64
CA VAL A 11 4.02 -19.73 -6.00
C VAL A 11 3.31 -19.02 -4.85
N ALA A 12 3.47 -19.49 -3.61
CA ALA A 12 2.88 -18.84 -2.44
C ALA A 12 3.41 -17.41 -2.24
N GLY A 13 4.73 -17.21 -2.37
CA GLY A 13 5.35 -15.87 -2.30
C GLY A 13 4.86 -14.95 -3.43
N PHE A 14 4.80 -15.46 -4.66
CA PHE A 14 4.27 -14.71 -5.80
C PHE A 14 2.82 -14.29 -5.59
N VAL A 15 1.96 -15.23 -5.17
CA VAL A 15 0.54 -14.95 -4.89
C VAL A 15 0.41 -13.94 -3.75
N ALA A 16 1.21 -14.04 -2.68
CA ALA A 16 1.20 -13.09 -1.57
C ALA A 16 1.55 -11.67 -2.04
N VAL A 17 2.58 -11.51 -2.88
CA VAL A 17 2.97 -10.21 -3.44
C VAL A 17 1.89 -9.67 -4.38
N LEU A 18 1.37 -10.50 -5.28
CA LEU A 18 0.34 -10.10 -6.24
C LEU A 18 -0.93 -9.64 -5.52
N VAL A 19 -1.40 -10.41 -4.52
CA VAL A 19 -2.57 -10.02 -3.70
C VAL A 19 -2.27 -8.76 -2.87
N GLY A 20 -1.06 -8.65 -2.30
CA GLY A 20 -0.64 -7.47 -1.56
C GLY A 20 -0.69 -6.19 -2.39
N TYR A 21 -0.04 -6.20 -3.56
CA TYR A 21 -0.01 -5.06 -4.49
C TYR A 21 -1.40 -4.71 -5.03
N THR A 22 -2.15 -5.70 -5.49
CA THR A 22 -3.50 -5.46 -6.06
C THR A 22 -4.48 -4.90 -5.04
N SER A 23 -4.28 -5.16 -3.74
CA SER A 23 -5.20 -4.70 -2.68
C SER A 23 -5.03 -3.23 -2.30
N SER A 24 -3.79 -2.72 -2.24
CA SER A 24 -3.52 -1.43 -1.56
C SER A 24 -2.42 -0.59 -2.21
N ALA A 25 -1.78 -1.03 -3.30
CA ALA A 25 -0.77 -0.21 -3.98
C ALA A 25 -1.37 1.09 -4.54
N VAL A 26 -2.65 1.07 -4.94
CA VAL A 26 -3.40 2.27 -5.39
C VAL A 26 -3.35 3.40 -4.36
N LEU A 27 -3.35 3.08 -3.07
CA LEU A 27 -3.27 4.08 -2.00
C LEU A 27 -1.88 4.71 -1.91
N ILE A 28 -0.83 3.94 -2.20
CA ILE A 28 0.54 4.45 -2.26
C ILE A 28 0.68 5.40 -3.46
N PHE A 29 0.11 5.05 -4.61
CA PHE A 29 0.05 5.94 -5.78
C PHE A 29 -0.69 7.23 -5.47
N GLN A 30 -1.88 7.14 -4.86
CA GLN A 30 -2.65 8.33 -4.48
C GLN A 30 -1.93 9.20 -3.45
N ALA A 31 -1.21 8.59 -2.50
CA ALA A 31 -0.45 9.33 -1.51
C ALA A 31 0.76 10.05 -2.13
N ALA A 32 1.43 9.43 -3.10
CA ALA A 32 2.51 10.06 -3.85
C ALA A 32 1.98 11.18 -4.75
N ASP A 33 0.84 10.98 -5.40
CA ASP A 33 0.18 12.00 -6.22
C ASP A 33 -0.26 13.21 -5.37
N ALA A 34 -0.79 12.98 -4.16
CA ALA A 34 -1.14 14.04 -3.22
C ALA A 34 0.06 14.90 -2.77
N LEU A 35 1.27 14.34 -2.84
CA LEU A 35 2.56 15.02 -2.59
C LEU A 35 3.12 15.72 -3.84
N GLY A 36 2.43 15.64 -4.98
CA GLY A 36 2.87 16.20 -6.26
C GLY A 36 4.00 15.43 -6.92
N ALA A 37 4.14 14.12 -6.65
CA ALA A 37 5.18 13.29 -7.25
C ALA A 37 5.04 13.22 -8.77
N SER A 38 6.16 13.36 -9.48
CA SER A 38 6.22 13.02 -10.90
C SER A 38 6.14 11.50 -11.10
N GLN A 39 5.75 11.05 -12.30
CA GLN A 39 5.71 9.62 -12.65
C GLN A 39 7.07 8.91 -12.44
N ALA A 40 8.18 9.62 -12.67
CA ALA A 40 9.52 9.09 -12.42
C ALA A 40 9.79 8.90 -10.92
N GLU A 41 9.34 9.83 -10.07
CA GLU A 41 9.47 9.73 -8.61
C GLU A 41 8.57 8.64 -8.04
N ILE A 42 7.35 8.50 -8.54
CA ILE A 42 6.45 7.39 -8.19
C ILE A 42 7.11 6.05 -8.52
N GLY A 43 7.67 5.91 -9.73
CA GLY A 43 8.41 4.71 -10.12
C GLY A 43 9.61 4.42 -9.22
N SER A 44 10.40 5.45 -8.91
CA SER A 44 11.52 5.38 -7.95
C SER A 44 11.07 4.93 -6.56
N TRP A 45 9.99 5.53 -6.05
CA TRP A 45 9.45 5.24 -4.71
C TRP A 45 8.91 3.82 -4.63
N MET A 46 8.12 3.37 -5.61
CA MET A 46 7.62 1.99 -5.67
C MET A 46 8.77 0.99 -5.77
N GLY A 47 9.81 1.30 -6.55
CA GLY A 47 11.04 0.50 -6.62
C GLY A 47 11.75 0.40 -5.26
N ALA A 48 11.93 1.54 -4.57
CA ALA A 48 12.53 1.59 -3.25
C ALA A 48 11.72 0.82 -2.20
N LEU A 49 10.38 0.93 -2.22
CA LEU A 49 9.48 0.17 -1.34
C LEU A 49 9.59 -1.33 -1.59
N GLY A 50 9.56 -1.75 -2.87
CA GLY A 50 9.70 -3.16 -3.26
C GLY A 50 11.03 -3.75 -2.80
N ILE A 51 12.13 -3.04 -3.03
CA ILE A 51 13.47 -3.44 -2.59
C ILE A 51 13.54 -3.48 -1.05
N GLY A 52 13.06 -2.43 -0.37
CA GLY A 52 13.09 -2.34 1.09
C GLY A 52 12.29 -3.44 1.78
N MET A 53 11.08 -3.72 1.31
CA MET A 53 10.25 -4.83 1.81
C MET A 53 10.85 -6.19 1.50
N GLY A 54 11.34 -6.38 0.27
CA GLY A 54 12.00 -7.64 -0.12
C GLY A 54 13.22 -7.93 0.74
N LEU A 55 14.14 -6.96 0.87
CA LEU A 55 15.36 -7.11 1.66
C LEU A 55 15.06 -7.33 3.14
N SER A 56 14.14 -6.55 3.73
CA SER A 56 13.80 -6.71 5.15
C SER A 56 13.08 -8.03 5.44
N SER A 57 12.15 -8.46 4.57
CA SER A 57 11.49 -9.77 4.67
C SER A 57 12.51 -10.91 4.61
N ILE A 58 13.45 -10.86 3.66
CA ILE A 58 14.52 -11.86 3.52
C ILE A 58 15.43 -11.84 4.76
N ALA A 59 15.92 -10.66 5.16
CA ALA A 59 16.86 -10.52 6.28
C ALA A 59 16.24 -11.02 7.60
N LEU A 60 15.00 -10.63 7.91
CA LEU A 60 14.30 -11.05 9.12
C LEU A 60 13.98 -12.55 9.08
N THR A 61 13.51 -13.06 7.93
CA THR A 61 13.24 -14.49 7.77
C THR A 61 14.49 -15.33 8.00
N LEU A 62 15.64 -14.92 7.45
CA LEU A 62 16.92 -15.61 7.65
C LEU A 62 17.41 -15.51 9.10
N ARG A 63 17.24 -14.34 9.74
CA ARG A 63 17.70 -14.09 11.11
C ARG A 63 16.91 -14.89 12.15
N TYR A 64 15.59 -14.92 12.01
CA TYR A 64 14.67 -15.52 12.98
C TYR A 64 14.20 -16.93 12.59
N ARG A 65 14.53 -17.40 11.37
CA ARG A 65 14.13 -18.72 10.84
C ARG A 65 12.62 -18.96 10.86
N VAL A 66 11.83 -17.90 10.67
CA VAL A 66 10.37 -17.93 10.55
C VAL A 66 9.97 -17.08 9.33
N PRO A 67 8.88 -17.39 8.60
CA PRO A 67 8.48 -16.62 7.42
C PRO A 67 7.98 -15.23 7.85
N VAL A 68 8.84 -14.22 7.76
CA VAL A 68 8.50 -12.83 8.07
C VAL A 68 8.21 -12.09 6.77
N LEU A 69 7.01 -11.52 6.67
CA LEU A 69 6.61 -10.64 5.57
C LEU A 69 6.50 -9.21 6.10
N THR A 70 7.37 -8.33 5.62
CA THR A 70 7.26 -6.89 5.86
C THR A 70 6.37 -6.27 4.79
N ALA A 71 5.53 -5.32 5.20
CA ALA A 71 4.58 -4.63 4.33
C ALA A 71 4.55 -3.13 4.66
N TRP A 72 4.02 -2.32 3.75
CA TRP A 72 3.72 -0.92 4.02
C TRP A 72 2.54 -0.76 4.99
N SER A 73 2.44 0.42 5.60
CA SER A 73 1.28 0.79 6.42
C SER A 73 0.15 1.27 5.53
N THR A 74 -0.84 0.40 5.27
CA THR A 74 -2.04 0.79 4.49
C THR A 74 -2.83 1.93 5.16
N PRO A 75 -3.07 1.92 6.50
CA PRO A 75 -3.66 3.07 7.19
C PRO A 75 -2.80 4.33 7.12
N GLY A 76 -1.47 4.18 7.18
CA GLY A 76 -0.53 5.31 7.08
C GLY A 76 -0.60 5.99 5.72
N ALA A 77 -0.61 5.21 4.63
CA ALA A 77 -0.79 5.73 3.28
C ALA A 77 -2.12 6.47 3.12
N ALA A 78 -3.19 5.94 3.70
CA ALA A 78 -4.51 6.56 3.67
C ALA A 78 -4.53 7.93 4.38
N MET A 79 -3.92 8.00 5.58
CA MET A 79 -3.80 9.25 6.32
C MET A 79 -2.95 10.27 5.56
N LEU A 80 -1.88 9.81 4.92
CA LEU A 80 -0.96 10.64 4.16
C LEU A 80 -1.65 11.36 3.01
N ILE A 81 -2.55 10.71 2.27
CA ILE A 81 -3.32 11.34 1.18
C ILE A 81 -3.98 12.65 1.64
N THR A 82 -4.51 12.68 2.88
CA THR A 82 -5.14 13.88 3.43
C THR A 82 -4.19 14.80 4.16
N ALA A 83 -3.22 14.27 4.91
CA ALA A 83 -2.32 15.06 5.75
C ALA A 83 -1.20 15.75 4.95
N ALA A 84 -0.80 15.16 3.82
CA ALA A 84 0.25 15.68 2.96
C ALA A 84 -0.24 16.71 1.94
N ALA A 85 -1.54 17.01 1.89
CA ALA A 85 -2.10 17.94 0.91
C ALA A 85 -1.43 19.32 1.03
N GLY A 86 -0.70 19.72 -0.01
CA GLY A 86 0.03 20.99 -0.06
C GLY A 86 1.42 20.98 0.59
N VAL A 87 1.87 19.84 1.13
CA VAL A 87 3.25 19.69 1.63
C VAL A 87 4.15 19.25 0.47
N PRO A 88 5.29 19.92 0.23
CA PRO A 88 6.19 19.53 -0.84
C PRO A 88 6.88 18.20 -0.53
N MET A 89 7.10 17.39 -1.57
CA MET A 89 7.66 16.04 -1.46
C MET A 89 8.96 15.96 -0.64
N ASN A 90 9.86 16.92 -0.80
CA ASN A 90 11.13 16.98 -0.08
C ASN A 90 10.94 17.07 1.46
N GLU A 91 9.97 17.85 1.93
CA GLU A 91 9.62 17.97 3.34
C GLU A 91 8.99 16.69 3.89
N ALA A 92 8.12 16.06 3.10
CA ALA A 92 7.53 14.77 3.46
C ALA A 92 8.58 13.65 3.56
N ILE A 93 9.55 13.60 2.64
CA ILE A 93 10.67 12.66 2.73
C ILE A 93 11.49 12.92 4.00
N GLY A 94 11.77 14.18 4.34
CA GLY A 94 12.44 14.53 5.59
C GLY A 94 11.67 14.04 6.81
N ALA A 95 10.35 14.23 6.82
CA ALA A 95 9.48 13.72 7.88
C ALA A 95 9.49 12.18 7.98
N PHE A 96 9.43 11.46 6.85
CA PHE A 96 9.53 10.01 6.84
C PHE A 96 10.87 9.48 7.33
N LEU A 97 11.98 10.15 7.01
CA LEU A 97 13.30 9.77 7.52
C LEU A 97 13.37 9.89 9.04
N VAL A 98 12.85 10.98 9.60
CA VAL A 98 12.79 11.17 11.06
C VAL A 98 11.85 10.14 11.69
N CYS A 99 10.66 9.93 11.12
CA CYS A 99 9.71 8.94 11.59
C CYS A 99 10.31 7.53 11.58
N ALA A 100 11.00 7.14 10.49
CA ALA A 100 11.69 5.86 10.39
C ALA A 100 12.80 5.71 11.43
N ALA A 101 13.58 6.77 11.69
CA ALA A 101 14.59 6.77 12.76
C ALA A 101 13.94 6.59 14.14
N LEU A 102 12.85 7.30 14.43
CA LEU A 102 12.11 7.18 15.69
C LEU A 102 11.52 5.77 15.87
N ILE A 103 10.90 5.20 14.83
CA ILE A 103 10.39 3.83 14.84
C ILE A 103 11.52 2.84 15.09
N THR A 104 12.68 3.04 14.46
CA THR A 104 13.85 2.17 14.63
C THR A 104 14.37 2.23 16.06
N VAL A 105 14.53 3.42 16.64
CA VAL A 105 14.96 3.61 18.04
C VAL A 105 13.93 3.01 19.01
N ALA A 106 12.64 3.23 18.76
CA ALA A 106 11.56 2.66 19.57
C ALA A 106 11.53 1.12 19.50
N GLY A 107 11.80 0.55 18.31
CA GLY A 107 11.90 -0.89 18.10
C GLY A 107 13.09 -1.52 18.83
N PHE A 108 14.29 -0.94 18.72
CA PHE A 108 15.49 -1.47 19.39
C PHE A 108 15.52 -1.24 20.90
N SER A 109 14.84 -0.21 21.41
CA SER A 109 14.78 0.07 22.84
C SER A 109 13.88 -0.89 23.64
N GLY A 110 13.06 -1.72 22.98
CA GLY A 110 12.05 -2.57 23.63
C GLY A 110 10.93 -1.79 24.33
N LEU A 111 10.95 -0.45 24.24
CA LEU A 111 9.94 0.43 24.81
C LEU A 111 8.60 0.27 24.09
N PHE A 112 8.64 0.04 22.79
CA PHE A 112 7.43 -0.16 21.97
C PHE A 112 6.64 -1.39 22.43
N GLU A 113 7.31 -2.52 22.71
CA GLU A 113 6.66 -3.73 23.23
C GLU A 113 5.95 -3.47 24.57
N ARG A 114 6.62 -2.74 25.48
CA ARG A 114 6.06 -2.35 26.78
C ARG A 114 4.87 -1.40 26.68
N LEU A 115 4.89 -0.48 25.70
CA LEU A 115 3.82 0.49 25.48
C LEU A 115 2.62 -0.12 24.75
N MET A 116 2.86 -0.97 23.75
CA MET A 116 1.80 -1.70 23.04
C MET A 116 0.97 -2.55 23.99
N GLY A 117 1.59 -3.17 25.01
CA GLY A 117 0.88 -3.91 26.05
C GLY A 117 -0.10 -3.07 26.88
N ARG A 118 -0.06 -1.73 26.79
CA ARG A 118 -0.99 -0.81 27.48
C ARG A 118 -2.13 -0.33 26.59
N ILE A 119 -2.04 -0.51 25.27
CA ILE A 119 -3.09 -0.06 24.35
C ILE A 119 -4.21 -1.11 24.39
N PRO A 120 -5.45 -0.76 24.79
CA PRO A 120 -6.58 -1.68 24.73
C PRO A 120 -6.81 -2.16 23.30
N ILE A 121 -6.98 -3.47 23.12
CA ILE A 121 -7.28 -4.08 21.80
C ILE A 121 -8.51 -3.41 21.16
N SER A 122 -9.48 -2.98 21.96
CA SER A 122 -10.66 -2.24 21.50
C SER A 122 -10.34 -0.92 20.82
N LEU A 123 -9.33 -0.16 21.29
CA LEU A 123 -8.89 1.07 20.62
C LEU A 123 -8.20 0.75 19.29
N ALA A 124 -7.30 -0.24 19.28
CA ALA A 124 -6.63 -0.66 18.04
C ALA A 124 -7.64 -1.14 16.98
N ALA A 125 -8.62 -1.96 17.39
CA ALA A 125 -9.71 -2.41 16.53
C ALA A 125 -10.59 -1.24 16.05
N GLY A 126 -10.88 -0.26 16.92
CA GLY A 126 -11.61 0.95 16.57
C GLY A 126 -10.88 1.82 15.54
N MET A 127 -9.56 1.98 15.66
CA MET A 127 -8.76 2.69 14.66
C MET A 127 -8.80 2.00 13.30
N LEU A 128 -8.62 0.67 13.27
CA LEU A 128 -8.72 -0.11 12.03
C LEU A 128 -10.12 -0.02 11.42
N ALA A 129 -11.18 -0.10 12.23
CA ALA A 129 -12.56 0.03 11.78
C ALA A 129 -12.82 1.42 11.17
N GLY A 130 -12.33 2.50 11.78
CA GLY A 130 -12.48 3.85 11.26
C GLY A 130 -11.84 4.03 9.87
N VAL A 131 -10.62 3.52 9.70
CA VAL A 131 -9.91 3.55 8.41
C VAL A 131 -10.61 2.68 7.36
N LEU A 132 -11.00 1.46 7.72
CA LEU A 132 -11.67 0.53 6.81
C LEU A 132 -13.08 0.98 6.41
N LEU A 133 -13.80 1.64 7.33
CA LEU A 133 -15.13 2.20 7.05
C LEU A 133 -15.07 3.25 5.95
N ARG A 134 -14.08 4.15 6.01
CA ARG A 134 -13.89 5.18 4.98
C ARG A 134 -13.71 4.56 3.60
N PHE A 135 -12.87 3.53 3.48
CA PHE A 135 -12.71 2.80 2.23
C PHE A 135 -13.99 2.14 1.74
N GLY A 136 -14.79 1.57 2.65
CA GLY A 136 -16.10 1.02 2.30
C GLY A 136 -17.06 2.07 1.75
N LEU A 137 -17.01 3.29 2.29
CA LEU A 137 -17.84 4.42 1.85
C LEU A 137 -17.36 5.02 0.53
N ASP A 138 -16.05 5.09 0.30
CA ASP A 138 -15.45 5.65 -0.92
C ASP A 138 -15.89 4.91 -2.20
N VAL A 139 -16.24 3.62 -2.09
CA VAL A 139 -16.85 2.86 -3.19
C VAL A 139 -18.16 3.51 -3.67
N PHE A 140 -19.01 3.96 -2.75
CA PHE A 140 -20.27 4.63 -3.10
C PHE A 140 -20.06 6.07 -3.58
N VAL A 141 -18.99 6.72 -3.13
CA VAL A 141 -18.57 8.02 -3.66
C VAL A 141 -18.16 7.86 -5.12
N ALA A 142 -17.32 6.86 -5.45
CA ALA A 142 -16.90 6.55 -6.81
C ALA A 142 -18.07 6.14 -7.73
N MET A 143 -19.09 5.47 -7.20
CA MET A 143 -20.32 5.17 -7.96
C MET A 143 -21.08 6.41 -8.44
N LYS A 144 -20.90 7.58 -7.80
CA LYS A 144 -21.56 8.82 -8.27
C LYS A 144 -20.99 9.33 -9.58
N THR A 145 -19.70 9.12 -9.81
CA THR A 145 -19.00 9.57 -11.03
C THR A 145 -18.96 8.46 -12.07
N GLU A 146 -18.70 7.22 -11.67
CA GLU A 146 -18.44 6.08 -12.56
C GLU A 146 -19.40 4.90 -12.28
N PHE A 147 -20.71 5.18 -12.28
CA PHE A 147 -21.73 4.18 -11.91
C PHE A 147 -21.64 2.90 -12.75
N MET A 148 -21.54 3.04 -14.08
CA MET A 148 -21.52 1.91 -15.02
C MET A 148 -20.30 1.00 -14.85
N LEU A 149 -19.21 1.51 -14.27
CA LEU A 149 -17.99 0.74 -14.00
C LEU A 149 -18.04 0.13 -12.60
N VAL A 150 -18.29 0.96 -11.58
CA VAL A 150 -18.14 0.56 -10.17
C VAL A 150 -19.30 -0.33 -9.70
N PHE A 151 -20.52 -0.09 -10.18
CA PHE A 151 -21.69 -0.86 -9.75
C PHE A 151 -21.62 -2.34 -10.16
N PRO A 152 -21.31 -2.71 -11.42
CA PRO A 152 -21.13 -4.11 -11.80
C PRO A 152 -19.99 -4.80 -11.03
N MET A 153 -18.86 -4.11 -10.83
CA MET A 153 -17.74 -4.63 -10.02
C MET A 153 -18.19 -4.95 -8.59
N PHE A 154 -18.97 -4.05 -7.98
CA PHE A 154 -19.52 -4.24 -6.63
C PHE A 154 -20.49 -5.42 -6.54
N CYS A 155 -21.42 -5.55 -7.50
CA CYS A 155 -22.34 -6.69 -7.56
C CYS A 155 -21.61 -8.03 -7.71
N VAL A 156 -20.61 -8.09 -8.58
CA VAL A 156 -19.78 -9.29 -8.82
C VAL A 156 -18.96 -9.61 -7.57
N TYR A 157 -18.40 -8.61 -6.89
CA TYR A 157 -17.72 -8.80 -5.63
C TYR A 157 -18.66 -9.39 -4.55
N LEU A 158 -19.88 -8.87 -4.41
CA LEU A 158 -20.83 -9.38 -3.41
C LEU A 158 -21.27 -10.81 -3.71
N ALA A 159 -21.60 -11.11 -4.96
CA ALA A 159 -21.93 -12.47 -5.39
C ALA A 159 -20.72 -13.41 -5.20
N GLY A 160 -19.54 -12.97 -5.62
CA GLY A 160 -18.29 -13.69 -5.44
C GLY A 160 -17.99 -13.96 -3.97
N ARG A 161 -18.20 -13.00 -3.07
CA ARG A 161 -18.01 -13.20 -1.62
C ARG A 161 -18.93 -14.31 -1.09
N ARG A 162 -20.15 -14.43 -1.62
CA ARG A 162 -21.15 -15.42 -1.18
C ARG A 162 -20.89 -16.84 -1.73
N PHE A 163 -20.48 -16.96 -2.99
CA PHE A 163 -20.38 -18.24 -3.70
C PHE A 163 -18.94 -18.75 -3.85
N ALA A 164 -17.97 -17.83 -3.89
CA ALA A 164 -16.59 -18.13 -4.26
C ALA A 164 -15.63 -17.09 -3.64
N ALA A 165 -15.60 -17.00 -2.29
CA ALA A 165 -14.90 -15.93 -1.56
C ALA A 165 -13.43 -15.73 -1.97
N ARG A 166 -12.75 -16.81 -2.34
CA ARG A 166 -11.37 -16.78 -2.86
C ARG A 166 -11.22 -16.03 -4.19
N TYR A 167 -12.27 -16.00 -5.02
CA TYR A 167 -12.26 -15.42 -6.37
C TYR A 167 -13.01 -14.08 -6.46
N ALA A 168 -13.63 -13.61 -5.38
CA ALA A 168 -14.45 -12.41 -5.37
C ALA A 168 -13.71 -11.16 -5.90
N VAL A 169 -12.47 -10.94 -5.43
CA VAL A 169 -11.64 -9.80 -5.84
C VAL A 169 -11.15 -9.95 -7.30
N PRO A 170 -10.54 -11.09 -7.71
CA PRO A 170 -10.17 -11.30 -9.12
C PRO A 170 -11.34 -11.15 -10.12
N LEU A 171 -12.53 -11.66 -9.78
CA LEU A 171 -13.70 -11.56 -10.66
C LEU A 171 -14.18 -10.11 -10.80
N ALA A 172 -14.23 -9.35 -9.70
CA ALA A 172 -14.57 -7.94 -9.75
C ALA A 172 -13.57 -7.13 -10.60
N LEU A 173 -12.26 -7.44 -10.48
CA LEU A 173 -11.22 -6.83 -11.30
C LEU A 173 -11.40 -7.15 -12.79
N LEU A 174 -11.66 -8.41 -13.14
CA LEU A 174 -11.88 -8.82 -14.53
C LEU A 174 -13.06 -8.09 -15.17
N VAL A 175 -14.16 -7.92 -14.42
CA VAL A 175 -15.32 -7.15 -14.87
C VAL A 175 -14.98 -5.67 -15.04
N GLY A 176 -14.22 -5.10 -14.09
CA GLY A 176 -13.73 -3.72 -14.20
C GLY A 176 -12.87 -3.49 -15.44
N ILE A 177 -11.90 -4.38 -15.72
CA ILE A 177 -11.05 -4.32 -16.91
C ILE A 177 -11.90 -4.43 -18.18
N GLY A 178 -12.85 -5.35 -18.22
CA GLY A 178 -13.76 -5.53 -19.35
C GLY A 178 -14.55 -4.25 -19.65
N ILE A 179 -15.20 -3.67 -18.64
CA ILE A 179 -15.99 -2.44 -18.81
C ILE A 179 -15.08 -1.25 -19.17
N ALA A 180 -13.96 -1.07 -18.46
CA ALA A 180 -13.00 -0.01 -18.76
C ALA A 180 -12.46 -0.09 -20.19
N SER A 181 -12.24 -1.30 -20.72
CA SER A 181 -11.84 -1.50 -22.11
C SER A 181 -12.90 -1.03 -23.10
N THR A 182 -14.18 -1.32 -22.84
CA THR A 182 -15.30 -0.90 -23.69
C THR A 182 -15.57 0.60 -23.64
N GLN A 183 -15.20 1.25 -22.52
CA GLN A 183 -15.33 2.69 -22.32
C GLN A 183 -14.11 3.49 -22.82
N GLY A 184 -13.06 2.82 -23.31
CA GLY A 184 -11.84 3.49 -23.76
C GLY A 184 -11.01 4.10 -22.63
N LEU A 185 -11.24 3.71 -21.37
CA LEU A 185 -10.52 4.21 -20.19
C LEU A 185 -9.12 3.58 -20.03
N LEU A 186 -8.79 2.57 -20.84
CA LEU A 186 -7.49 1.91 -20.82
C LEU A 186 -6.49 2.66 -21.70
N HIS A 187 -5.67 3.51 -21.06
CA HIS A 187 -4.57 4.22 -21.71
C HIS A 187 -3.32 3.33 -21.85
N VAL A 188 -3.42 2.28 -22.65
CA VAL A 188 -2.31 1.35 -22.93
C VAL A 188 -1.20 1.94 -23.82
N GLU A 189 -1.48 3.04 -24.51
CA GLU A 189 -0.52 3.73 -25.39
C GLU A 189 0.61 4.42 -24.60
N ALA A 190 0.35 4.78 -23.34
CA ALA A 190 1.34 5.39 -22.45
C ALA A 190 2.18 4.35 -21.68
N LEU A 191 2.02 3.06 -21.98
CA LEU A 191 2.66 1.98 -21.24
C LEU A 191 4.10 1.76 -21.74
N GLU A 192 5.04 2.55 -21.22
CA GLU A 192 6.46 2.33 -21.46
C GLU A 192 7.04 1.36 -20.43
N LEU A 193 7.54 0.22 -20.91
CA LEU A 193 8.32 -0.71 -20.09
C LEU A 193 9.69 -0.07 -19.78
N ALA A 194 9.74 0.67 -18.68
CA ALA A 194 10.96 1.26 -18.15
C ALA A 194 11.34 0.58 -16.83
N LEU A 195 12.63 0.33 -16.64
CA LEU A 195 13.14 -0.09 -15.34
C LEU A 195 13.04 1.10 -14.38
N ALA A 196 12.51 0.88 -13.16
CA ALA A 196 12.46 1.90 -12.14
C ALA A 196 13.88 2.43 -11.86
N ARG A 197 14.13 3.69 -12.22
CA ARG A 197 15.40 4.37 -11.95
C ARG A 197 15.28 5.13 -10.63
N PRO A 198 16.26 4.98 -9.71
CA PRO A 198 16.24 5.75 -8.49
C PRO A 198 16.39 7.24 -8.83
N VAL A 199 15.35 8.01 -8.52
CA VAL A 199 15.37 9.47 -8.55
C VAL A 199 15.74 9.94 -7.16
N PHE A 200 16.86 10.66 -7.07
CA PHE A 200 17.29 11.23 -5.81
C PHE A 200 16.53 12.54 -5.55
N THR A 201 15.72 12.54 -4.50
CA THR A 201 15.01 13.73 -4.03
C THR A 201 15.63 14.14 -2.69
N MET A 202 16.27 15.32 -2.67
CA MET A 202 16.98 15.80 -1.48
C MET A 202 15.95 16.13 -0.37
N PRO A 203 16.09 15.55 0.84
CA PRO A 203 15.15 15.81 1.93
C PRO A 203 15.28 17.24 2.46
N ALA A 204 14.15 17.85 2.79
CA ALA A 204 14.06 19.09 3.55
C ALA A 204 13.43 18.81 4.91
N PHE A 205 13.88 19.50 5.95
CA PHE A 205 13.33 19.31 7.30
C PHE A 205 12.51 20.54 7.68
N SER A 206 11.22 20.31 7.89
CA SER A 206 10.26 21.33 8.27
C SER A 206 9.52 20.87 9.52
N PHE A 207 9.43 21.75 10.51
CA PHE A 207 8.75 21.44 11.76
C PHE A 207 7.25 21.19 11.54
N SER A 208 6.65 21.90 10.58
CA SER A 208 5.25 21.70 10.19
C SER A 208 5.05 20.31 9.59
N ALA A 209 5.92 19.89 8.67
CA ALA A 209 5.84 18.55 8.07
C ALA A 209 6.11 17.44 9.10
N LEU A 210 7.05 17.64 10.01
CA LEU A 210 7.41 16.67 11.05
C LEU A 210 6.29 16.40 12.07
N ILE A 211 5.41 17.36 12.31
CA ILE A 211 4.28 17.24 13.24
C ILE A 211 2.99 16.88 12.49
N GLY A 212 2.82 17.41 11.28
CA GLY A 212 1.60 17.26 10.48
C GLY A 212 1.49 15.93 9.74
N ILE A 213 2.61 15.25 9.47
CA ILE A 213 2.70 13.97 8.76
C ILE A 213 3.33 12.91 9.66
#